data_AF-A0A3L6JA34-F1
#
_entry.id   AF-A0A3L6JA34-F1
#
_cell.length_a   1.000
_cell.length_b   1.000
_cell.length_c   1.000
_cell.angle_alpha   90.00
_cell.angle_beta   90.00
_cell.angle_gamma   90.00
#
_symmetry.space_group_name_H-M   'P 1'
#
loop_
_entity.id
_entity.type
_entity.pdbx_description
1 polymer ?
#
loop_
_entity_poly.entity_id
_entity_poly.type
_entity_poly.pdbx_seq_one_letter_code
_entity_poly.pdbx_strand_id
1 'polypeptide(L)'
;MAKLVLTKIPDCEALIADDIRAWFDTEQKFSELFPKVNLKVSTDHPFVGLLQQSVPEGGKYDVTGFPCITVIDTNFSKLVETPVLPQTMKLLPILVDEIRAGGRNKFIMSKQALAELEAAFKGKEFLRAEGYQTLRRTQMAIEVWAANKVQKDKIFDLISAYLVGEQRFKQHTENEVIIEEESINGEKSGIYNFDFGEVLYGAMIHFSTAYTVGYYEVKDYTIVGAITVEAHGMVGED
;
A
#
# COMPACT_ATOMS: atom_id res chain seq x y z
N MET A 1 0.15 2.74 33.50
CA MET A 1 0.76 3.16 32.21
C MET A 1 -0.29 3.06 31.13
N ALA A 2 -0.31 4.00 30.18
CA ALA A 2 -1.12 3.86 28.97
C ALA A 2 -0.62 2.66 28.16
N LYS A 3 -1.55 1.89 27.58
CA LYS A 3 -1.23 0.75 26.73
C LYS A 3 -0.74 1.25 25.38
N LEU A 4 0.51 0.96 25.02
CA LEU A 4 1.05 1.28 23.70
C LEU A 4 0.60 0.23 22.69
N VAL A 5 -0.14 0.67 21.67
CA VAL A 5 -0.72 -0.19 20.64
C VAL A 5 -0.15 0.18 19.29
N LEU A 6 0.31 -0.83 18.56
CA LEU A 6 0.72 -0.77 17.17
C LEU A 6 -0.36 -1.43 16.31
N THR A 7 -1.00 -0.63 15.45
CA THR A 7 -1.96 -1.13 14.45
C THR A 7 -1.30 -1.12 13.08
N LYS A 8 -1.14 -2.30 12.49
CA LYS A 8 -0.66 -2.49 11.13
C LYS A 8 -1.86 -2.70 10.20
N ILE A 9 -2.14 -1.72 9.35
CA ILE A 9 -3.17 -1.80 8.31
C ILE A 9 -2.52 -1.22 7.06
N PRO A 10 -2.16 -2.06 6.06
CA PRO A 10 -1.64 -1.56 4.81
C PRO A 10 -2.75 -0.85 4.03
N ASP A 11 -2.48 0.40 3.67
CA ASP A 11 -3.22 1.16 2.68
C ASP A 11 -2.87 0.61 1.29
N CYS A 12 -3.64 -0.38 0.86
CA CYS A 12 -3.37 -1.10 -0.38
C CYS A 12 -3.45 -0.17 -1.60
N GLU A 13 -4.34 0.82 -1.59
CA GLU A 13 -4.46 1.82 -2.67
C GLU A 13 -3.18 2.62 -2.79
N ALA A 14 -2.71 3.21 -1.68
CA ALA A 14 -1.51 4.03 -1.67
C ALA A 14 -0.25 3.21 -1.99
N LEU A 15 -0.09 2.02 -1.42
CA LEU A 15 1.08 1.16 -1.66
C LEU A 15 1.19 0.71 -3.12
N ILE A 16 0.06 0.34 -3.74
CA ILE A 16 0.04 -0.06 -5.16
C ILE A 16 0.25 1.17 -6.05
N ALA A 17 -0.37 2.32 -5.74
CA ALA A 17 -0.17 3.56 -6.50
C ALA A 17 1.28 4.04 -6.47
N ASP A 18 1.93 3.97 -5.31
CA ASP A 18 3.33 4.37 -5.13
C ASP A 18 4.29 3.47 -5.93
N ASP A 19 4.08 2.16 -5.91
CA ASP A 19 4.91 1.23 -6.67
C ASP A 19 4.66 1.28 -8.17
N ILE A 20 3.41 1.47 -8.62
CA ILE A 20 3.11 1.75 -10.04
C ILE A 20 3.87 3.00 -10.48
N ARG A 21 3.83 4.09 -9.70
CA ARG A 21 4.56 5.32 -10.02
C ARG A 21 6.05 5.05 -10.17
N ALA A 22 6.65 4.40 -9.17
CA ALA A 22 8.06 4.03 -9.20
C ALA A 22 8.41 3.13 -10.39
N TRP A 23 7.57 2.16 -10.71
CA TRP A 23 7.75 1.23 -11.83
C TRP A 23 7.70 1.93 -13.19
N PHE A 24 6.74 2.83 -13.39
CA PHE A 24 6.65 3.64 -14.61
C PHE A 24 7.87 4.56 -14.78
N ASP A 25 8.36 5.14 -13.69
CA ASP A 25 9.50 6.06 -13.71
C ASP A 25 10.84 5.33 -13.93
N THR A 26 11.05 4.22 -13.23
CA THR A 26 12.38 3.59 -13.14
C THR A 26 12.58 2.43 -14.10
N GLU A 27 11.58 1.56 -14.27
CA GLU A 27 11.71 0.34 -15.07
C GLU A 27 11.19 0.53 -16.49
N GLN A 28 9.97 1.08 -16.63
CA GLN A 28 9.38 1.34 -17.95
C GLN A 28 9.92 2.61 -18.60
N LYS A 29 10.53 3.50 -17.80
CA LYS A 29 11.07 4.78 -18.25
C LYS A 29 10.08 5.53 -19.13
N PHE A 30 8.85 5.65 -18.63
CA PHE A 30 7.71 6.09 -19.43
C PHE A 30 7.91 7.47 -20.08
N SER A 31 8.64 8.36 -19.41
CA SER A 31 9.00 9.69 -19.91
C SER A 31 9.93 9.66 -21.13
N GLU A 32 10.71 8.59 -21.33
CA GLU A 32 11.52 8.35 -22.52
C GLU A 32 10.66 7.85 -23.70
N LEU A 33 9.66 7.01 -23.42
CA LEU A 33 8.71 6.47 -24.41
C LEU A 33 7.70 7.52 -24.89
N PHE A 34 7.24 8.37 -23.98
CA PHE A 34 6.28 9.43 -24.24
C PHE A 34 6.81 10.78 -23.75
N PRO A 35 7.77 11.38 -24.48
CA PRO A 35 8.31 12.68 -24.13
C PRO A 35 7.18 13.71 -24.04
N LYS A 36 7.21 14.54 -22.99
CA LYS A 36 6.21 15.58 -22.68
C LYS A 36 4.88 15.08 -22.12
N VAL A 37 4.73 13.78 -21.89
CA VAL A 37 3.57 13.25 -21.16
C VAL A 37 3.92 13.18 -19.67
N ASN A 38 3.13 13.85 -18.85
CA ASN A 38 3.24 13.77 -17.39
C ASN A 38 2.16 12.81 -16.88
N LEU A 39 2.53 11.56 -16.66
CA LEU A 39 1.62 10.55 -16.13
C LEU A 39 1.40 10.76 -14.64
N LYS A 40 0.15 11.01 -14.23
CA LYS A 40 -0.20 11.09 -12.81
C LYS A 40 -0.68 9.72 -12.30
N VAL A 41 -0.22 9.32 -11.13
CA VAL A 41 -0.71 8.10 -10.44
C VAL A 41 -1.16 8.50 -9.05
N SER A 42 -2.42 8.27 -8.71
CA SER A 42 -3.03 8.67 -7.42
C SER A 42 -4.06 7.67 -6.93
N THR A 43 -4.50 7.84 -5.68
CA THR A 43 -5.69 7.18 -5.14
C THR A 43 -6.95 8.05 -5.28
N ASP A 44 -6.77 9.36 -5.48
CA ASP A 44 -7.87 10.29 -5.74
C ASP A 44 -8.30 10.23 -7.21
N HIS A 45 -9.62 10.13 -7.43
CA HIS A 45 -10.20 10.11 -8.76
C HIS A 45 -9.98 11.47 -9.48
N PRO A 46 -9.48 11.50 -10.74
CA PRO A 46 -9.06 12.72 -11.42
C PRO A 46 -10.18 13.75 -11.63
N PHE A 47 -11.41 13.28 -11.82
CA PHE A 47 -12.60 14.13 -11.98
C PHE A 47 -12.94 14.94 -10.73
N VAL A 48 -12.51 14.56 -9.53
CA VAL A 48 -12.70 15.39 -8.33
C VAL A 48 -12.01 16.74 -8.52
N GLY A 49 -10.78 16.72 -9.05
CA GLY A 49 -10.05 17.95 -9.35
C GLY A 49 -10.73 18.81 -10.41
N LEU A 50 -11.31 18.19 -11.44
CA LEU A 50 -12.04 18.92 -12.49
C LEU A 50 -13.33 19.56 -11.95
N LEU A 51 -14.11 18.84 -11.15
CA LEU A 51 -15.35 19.34 -10.54
C LEU A 51 -15.11 20.53 -9.60
N GLN A 52 -13.92 20.63 -9.01
CA GLN A 52 -13.53 21.74 -8.14
C GLN A 52 -13.02 22.96 -8.90
N GLN A 53 -12.78 22.86 -10.22
CA GLN A 53 -12.34 24.00 -11.02
C GLN A 53 -13.48 25.02 -11.18
N SER A 54 -13.18 26.28 -10.85
CA SER A 54 -14.03 27.40 -11.25
C SER A 54 -13.77 27.70 -12.72
N VAL A 55 -14.60 27.18 -13.61
CA VAL A 55 -14.51 27.44 -15.06
C VAL A 55 -15.37 28.66 -15.39
N PRO A 56 -14.79 29.74 -15.95
CA PRO A 56 -15.56 30.88 -16.44
C PRO A 56 -16.57 30.46 -17.52
N GLU A 57 -17.64 31.23 -17.70
CA GLU A 57 -18.63 30.97 -18.76
C GLU A 57 -17.96 30.91 -20.14
N GLY A 58 -18.13 29.79 -20.85
CA GLY A 58 -17.46 29.51 -22.13
C GLY A 58 -15.97 29.11 -22.03
N GLY A 59 -15.43 28.98 -20.82
CA GLY A 59 -14.09 28.46 -20.55
C GLY A 59 -13.99 26.94 -20.74
N LYS A 60 -12.76 26.43 -20.78
CA LYS A 60 -12.46 25.00 -20.83
C LYS A 60 -11.88 24.54 -19.50
N TYR A 61 -12.17 23.28 -19.14
CA TYR A 61 -11.51 22.63 -18.01
C TYR A 61 -10.02 22.45 -18.30
N ASP A 62 -9.20 22.62 -17.26
CA ASP A 62 -7.78 22.27 -17.30
C ASP A 62 -7.64 20.74 -17.17
N VAL A 63 -7.42 20.10 -18.32
CA VAL A 63 -7.21 18.65 -18.45
C VAL A 63 -5.73 18.26 -18.39
N THR A 64 -4.83 19.13 -17.94
CA THR A 64 -3.41 18.78 -17.72
C THR A 64 -3.19 17.69 -16.67
N GLY A 65 -4.27 17.31 -15.95
CA GLY A 65 -4.32 16.12 -15.11
C GLY A 65 -4.19 14.80 -15.85
N PHE A 66 -4.40 14.77 -17.18
CA PHE A 66 -4.38 13.55 -17.98
C PHE A 66 -3.10 13.44 -18.85
N PRO A 67 -2.58 12.22 -19.10
CA PRO A 67 -3.12 10.94 -18.65
C PRO A 67 -2.89 10.68 -17.17
N CYS A 68 -3.81 9.93 -16.56
CA CYS A 68 -3.70 9.55 -15.16
C CYS A 68 -4.13 8.10 -14.92
N ILE A 69 -3.62 7.57 -13.82
CA ILE A 69 -3.93 6.26 -13.27
C ILE A 69 -4.49 6.48 -11.87
N THR A 70 -5.65 5.91 -11.59
CA THR A 70 -6.26 5.93 -10.25
C THR A 70 -6.33 4.53 -9.71
N VAL A 71 -5.78 4.30 -8.52
CA VAL A 71 -5.92 3.03 -7.80
C VAL A 71 -7.00 3.21 -6.75
N ILE A 72 -8.07 2.43 -6.84
CA ILE A 72 -9.22 2.54 -5.95
C ILE A 72 -9.57 1.19 -5.31
N ASP A 73 -9.96 1.24 -4.05
CA ASP A 73 -10.65 0.17 -3.36
C ASP A 73 -12.14 0.26 -3.66
N THR A 74 -12.65 -0.75 -4.36
CA THR A 74 -14.04 -0.82 -4.81
C THR A 74 -14.96 -1.49 -3.80
N ASN A 75 -14.43 -2.00 -2.68
CA ASN A 75 -15.21 -2.76 -1.71
C ASN A 75 -15.05 -2.23 -0.28
N PHE A 76 -16.14 -1.63 0.21
CA PHE A 76 -16.28 -1.22 1.61
C PHE A 76 -16.30 -2.41 2.59
N SER A 77 -16.81 -3.57 2.17
CA SER A 77 -16.92 -4.77 3.00
C SER A 77 -15.67 -5.64 2.88
N LYS A 78 -14.78 -5.54 3.86
CA LYS A 78 -13.58 -6.40 3.91
C LYS A 78 -13.96 -7.80 4.41
N LEU A 79 -13.71 -8.81 3.58
CA LEU A 79 -13.90 -10.21 3.99
C LEU A 79 -12.76 -10.62 4.92
N VAL A 80 -13.10 -11.14 6.10
CA VAL A 80 -12.14 -11.73 7.03
C VAL A 80 -12.05 -13.22 6.72
N GLU A 81 -10.89 -13.67 6.27
CA GLU A 81 -10.73 -15.03 5.76
C GLU A 81 -10.30 -16.04 6.81
N THR A 82 -9.49 -15.58 7.76
CA THR A 82 -8.82 -16.45 8.71
C THR A 82 -9.19 -16.04 10.13
N PRO A 83 -9.43 -17.01 11.05
CA PRO A 83 -9.57 -16.71 12.47
C PRO A 83 -8.35 -15.94 12.99
N VAL A 84 -8.61 -15.06 13.94
CA VAL A 84 -7.64 -14.20 14.63
C VAL A 84 -6.49 -15.06 15.18
N LEU A 85 -5.30 -14.95 14.60
CA LEU A 85 -4.14 -15.72 15.05
C LEU A 85 -3.38 -14.92 16.10
N PRO A 86 -3.20 -15.44 17.33
CA PRO A 86 -2.30 -14.84 18.30
C PRO A 86 -0.88 -14.78 17.74
N GLN A 87 -0.23 -13.62 17.87
CA GLN A 87 1.10 -13.38 17.33
C GLN A 87 1.98 -12.68 18.35
N THR A 88 3.25 -13.09 18.39
CA THR A 88 4.31 -12.38 19.10
C THR A 88 5.29 -11.84 18.06
N MET A 89 5.58 -10.55 18.11
CA MET A 89 6.54 -9.91 17.22
C MET A 89 7.69 -9.27 17.99
N LYS A 90 8.88 -9.33 17.41
CA LYS A 90 10.06 -8.58 17.83
C LYS A 90 10.06 -7.26 17.07
N LEU A 91 9.89 -6.15 17.78
CA LEU A 91 10.01 -4.80 17.22
C LEU A 91 11.46 -4.34 17.33
N LEU A 92 12.01 -3.87 16.21
CA LEU A 92 13.36 -3.30 16.15
C LEU A 92 13.27 -1.77 16.09
N PRO A 93 14.30 -1.03 16.55
CA PRO A 93 14.32 0.43 16.49
C PRO A 93 14.11 1.00 15.08
N ILE A 94 14.57 0.30 14.04
CA ILE A 94 14.40 0.70 12.63
C ILE A 94 12.93 0.91 12.24
N LEU A 95 11.99 0.23 12.92
CA LEU A 95 10.56 0.41 12.69
C LEU A 95 10.11 1.86 12.93
N VAL A 96 10.73 2.57 13.88
CA VAL A 96 10.42 3.98 14.15
C VAL A 96 10.76 4.83 12.93
N ASP A 97 11.91 4.57 12.31
CA ASP A 97 12.36 5.28 11.11
C ASP A 97 11.50 4.92 9.90
N GLU A 98 11.12 3.65 9.75
CA GLU A 98 10.17 3.20 8.72
C GLU A 98 8.83 3.92 8.84
N ILE A 99 8.26 4.01 10.05
CA ILE A 99 6.99 4.72 10.30
C ILE A 99 7.13 6.22 9.98
N ARG A 100 8.28 6.84 10.26
CA ARG A 100 8.56 8.25 9.92
C ARG A 100 8.71 8.48 8.43
N ALA A 101 9.43 7.60 7.73
CA ALA A 101 9.84 7.79 6.34
C ALA A 101 8.74 7.52 5.30
N GLY A 102 7.55 7.06 5.72
CA GLY A 102 6.47 6.72 4.79
C GLY A 102 5.66 5.49 5.19
N GLY A 103 6.07 4.78 6.25
CA GLY A 103 5.36 3.63 6.80
C GLY A 103 3.97 3.93 7.35
N ARG A 104 3.47 5.17 7.24
CA ARG A 104 2.04 5.50 7.49
C ARG A 104 1.10 4.75 6.55
N ASN A 105 1.56 4.37 5.36
CA ASN A 105 0.81 3.51 4.44
C ASN A 105 0.75 2.05 4.94
N LYS A 106 1.45 1.69 6.02
CA LYS A 106 1.45 0.35 6.64
C LYS A 106 0.97 0.35 8.08
N PHE A 107 1.20 1.45 8.80
CA PHE A 107 0.94 1.58 10.23
C PHE A 107 0.08 2.80 10.53
N ILE A 108 -0.99 2.59 11.30
CA ILE A 108 -1.85 3.66 11.81
C ILE A 108 -1.43 3.96 13.24
N MET A 109 -0.76 5.10 13.43
CA MET A 109 -0.25 5.53 14.73
C MET A 109 -0.30 7.05 14.88
N SER A 110 -0.70 7.54 16.05
CA SER A 110 -0.65 8.97 16.37
C SER A 110 0.80 9.43 16.58
N LYS A 111 1.08 10.72 16.38
CA LYS A 111 2.41 11.29 16.66
C LYS A 111 2.86 11.04 18.11
N GLN A 112 1.92 11.08 19.05
CA GLN A 112 2.18 10.79 20.45
C GLN A 112 2.57 9.33 20.66
N ALA A 113 1.81 8.37 20.10
CA ALA A 113 2.11 6.95 20.22
C ALA A 113 3.47 6.60 19.57
N LEU A 114 3.86 7.29 18.49
CA LEU A 114 5.18 7.14 17.89
C LEU A 114 6.30 7.64 18.82
N ALA A 115 6.11 8.78 19.47
CA ALA A 115 7.06 9.30 20.46
C ALA A 115 7.16 8.40 21.70
N GLU A 116 6.04 7.81 22.14
CA GLU A 116 6.01 6.82 23.22
C GLU A 116 6.74 5.53 22.82
N LEU A 117 6.57 5.07 21.58
CA LEU A 117 7.30 3.92 21.03
C LEU A 117 8.81 4.18 20.99
N GLU A 118 9.22 5.35 20.51
CA GLU A 118 10.63 5.77 20.51
C GLU A 118 11.21 5.83 21.92
N ALA A 119 10.47 6.42 22.87
CA ALA A 119 10.87 6.44 24.27
C ALA A 119 10.98 5.02 24.86
N ALA A 120 10.10 4.10 24.46
CA ALA A 120 10.14 2.71 24.91
C ALA A 120 11.40 1.96 24.43
N PHE A 121 11.95 2.33 23.27
CA PHE A 121 13.23 1.82 22.76
C PHE A 121 14.47 2.37 23.48
N LYS A 122 14.35 3.42 24.30
CA LYS A 122 15.51 4.04 24.95
C LYS A 122 16.24 3.04 25.85
N GLY A 123 17.46 2.66 25.43
CA GLY A 123 18.30 1.69 26.13
C GLY A 123 17.93 0.22 25.88
N LYS A 124 17.12 -0.09 24.85
CA LYS A 124 16.73 -1.46 24.49
C LYS A 124 17.05 -1.74 23.03
N GLU A 125 17.59 -2.92 22.76
CA GLU A 125 17.86 -3.37 21.38
C GLU A 125 16.58 -3.75 20.62
N PHE A 126 15.54 -4.17 21.35
CA PHE A 126 14.26 -4.52 20.77
C PHE A 126 13.14 -4.40 21.81
N LEU A 127 11.90 -4.36 21.32
CA LEU A 127 10.69 -4.50 22.13
C LEU A 127 9.95 -5.76 21.70
N ARG A 128 9.19 -6.36 22.61
CA ARG A 128 8.29 -7.46 22.27
C ARG A 128 6.87 -6.90 22.21
N ALA A 129 6.12 -7.29 21.20
CA ALA A 129 4.70 -6.99 21.14
C ALA A 129 3.89 -8.27 20.95
N GLU A 130 2.74 -8.32 21.59
CA GLU A 130 1.82 -9.45 21.55
C GLU A 130 0.47 -8.98 21.04
N GLY A 131 -0.18 -9.78 20.23
CA GLY A 131 -1.44 -9.37 19.65
C GLY A 131 -2.00 -10.39 18.70
N TYR A 132 -2.61 -9.90 17.63
CA TYR A 132 -3.26 -10.76 16.67
C TYR A 132 -3.15 -10.25 15.24
N GLN A 133 -3.21 -11.20 14.31
CA GLN A 133 -3.29 -10.94 12.87
C GLN A 133 -4.57 -11.52 12.28
N THR A 134 -5.08 -10.84 11.26
CA THR A 134 -6.17 -11.31 10.41
C THR A 134 -5.78 -11.12 8.96
N LEU A 135 -5.94 -12.15 8.13
CA LEU A 135 -5.92 -12.01 6.68
C LEU A 135 -7.24 -11.42 6.22
N ARG A 136 -7.17 -10.37 5.39
CA ARG A 136 -8.33 -9.72 4.79
C ARG A 136 -8.23 -9.77 3.28
N ARG A 137 -9.39 -9.84 2.63
CA ARG A 137 -9.52 -9.65 1.18
C ARG A 137 -10.33 -8.41 0.84
N THR A 138 -9.97 -7.78 -0.27
CA THR A 138 -10.70 -6.65 -0.85
C THR A 138 -10.65 -6.67 -2.38
N GLN A 139 -11.49 -5.87 -3.02
CA GLN A 139 -11.53 -5.70 -4.47
C GLN A 139 -10.98 -4.34 -4.81
N MET A 140 -10.00 -4.32 -5.69
CA MET A 140 -9.35 -3.11 -6.19
C MET A 140 -9.74 -2.89 -7.65
N ALA A 141 -9.68 -1.64 -8.08
CA ALA A 141 -9.65 -1.31 -9.49
C ALA A 141 -8.52 -0.32 -9.78
N ILE A 142 -7.95 -0.43 -10.97
CA ILE A 142 -7.08 0.58 -11.55
C ILE A 142 -7.79 1.18 -12.74
N GLU A 143 -8.06 2.48 -12.67
CA GLU A 143 -8.62 3.26 -13.76
C GLU A 143 -7.53 4.01 -14.50
N VAL A 144 -7.62 4.03 -15.82
CA VAL A 144 -6.72 4.79 -16.70
C VAL A 144 -7.57 5.75 -17.52
N TRP A 145 -7.25 7.04 -17.43
CA TRP A 145 -7.92 8.08 -18.19
C TRP A 145 -6.93 8.88 -19.02
N ALA A 146 -7.25 9.14 -20.28
CA ALA A 146 -6.47 10.05 -21.13
C ALA A 146 -7.33 10.75 -22.19
N ALA A 147 -6.91 11.94 -22.62
CA ALA A 147 -7.48 12.61 -23.80
C ALA A 147 -7.08 11.94 -25.13
N ASN A 148 -6.10 11.03 -25.12
CA ASN A 148 -5.63 10.29 -26.29
C ASN A 148 -5.84 8.78 -26.12
N LYS A 149 -6.65 8.19 -27.00
CA LYS A 149 -6.98 6.75 -26.97
C LYS A 149 -5.74 5.86 -27.02
N VAL A 150 -4.77 6.16 -27.88
CA VAL A 150 -3.56 5.34 -28.05
C VAL A 150 -2.70 5.36 -26.79
N GLN A 151 -2.55 6.54 -26.17
CA GLN A 151 -1.84 6.66 -24.88
C GLN A 151 -2.54 5.86 -23.78
N LYS A 152 -3.86 6.00 -23.64
CA LYS A 152 -4.65 5.21 -22.68
C LYS A 152 -4.51 3.71 -22.94
N ASP A 153 -4.54 3.28 -24.20
CA ASP A 153 -4.38 1.87 -24.57
C ASP A 153 -3.01 1.33 -24.16
N LYS A 154 -1.93 2.10 -24.34
CA LYS A 154 -0.58 1.73 -23.94
C LYS A 154 -0.39 1.70 -22.43
N ILE A 155 -0.93 2.69 -21.72
CA ILE A 155 -0.88 2.71 -20.25
C ILE A 155 -1.65 1.52 -19.68
N PHE A 156 -2.82 1.19 -20.23
CA PHE A 156 -3.57 0.00 -19.84
C PHE A 156 -2.75 -1.29 -20.02
N ASP A 157 -2.11 -1.48 -21.18
CA ASP A 157 -1.28 -2.67 -21.43
C ASP A 157 -0.09 -2.77 -20.46
N LEU A 158 0.53 -1.64 -20.13
CA LEU A 158 1.60 -1.58 -19.13
C LEU A 158 1.10 -1.94 -17.73
N ILE A 159 -0.08 -1.45 -17.32
CA ILE A 159 -0.67 -1.83 -16.02
C ILE A 159 -1.02 -3.32 -16.00
N SER A 160 -1.58 -3.87 -17.08
CA SER A 160 -1.81 -5.31 -17.16
C SER A 160 -0.50 -6.09 -17.00
N ALA A 161 0.58 -5.65 -17.66
CA ALA A 161 1.90 -6.27 -17.51
C ALA A 161 2.46 -6.16 -16.09
N TYR A 162 2.26 -5.03 -15.41
CA TYR A 162 2.63 -4.84 -13.99
C TYR A 162 1.91 -5.85 -13.08
N LEU A 163 0.59 -6.02 -13.26
CA LEU A 163 -0.24 -6.86 -12.39
C LEU A 163 0.04 -8.38 -12.55
N VAL A 164 0.44 -8.81 -13.75
CA VAL A 164 0.82 -10.21 -14.02
C VAL A 164 2.32 -10.47 -13.90
N GLY A 165 3.11 -9.40 -13.74
CA GLY A 165 4.57 -9.43 -13.74
C GLY A 165 5.20 -9.63 -12.36
N GLU A 166 6.50 -9.37 -12.28
CA GLU A 166 7.32 -9.52 -11.06
C GLU A 166 6.85 -8.61 -9.92
N GLN A 167 6.32 -7.44 -10.26
CA GLN A 167 5.93 -6.38 -9.34
C GLN A 167 4.83 -6.83 -8.38
N ARG A 168 3.96 -7.73 -8.82
CA ARG A 168 3.02 -8.40 -7.92
C ARG A 168 3.71 -9.17 -6.79
N PHE A 169 4.80 -9.89 -7.09
CA PHE A 169 5.54 -10.62 -6.07
C PHE A 169 6.29 -9.66 -5.15
N LYS A 170 6.80 -8.55 -5.69
CA LYS A 170 7.39 -7.47 -4.90
C LYS A 170 6.39 -6.85 -3.92
N GLN A 171 5.14 -6.64 -4.34
CA GLN A 171 4.06 -6.22 -3.42
C GLN A 171 3.88 -7.21 -2.27
N HIS A 172 3.95 -8.50 -2.55
CA HIS A 172 3.84 -9.51 -1.50
C HIS A 172 5.02 -9.46 -0.53
N THR A 173 6.25 -9.43 -1.03
CA THR A 173 7.46 -9.53 -0.20
C THR A 173 7.74 -8.25 0.59
N GLU A 174 7.51 -7.08 0.00
CA GLU A 174 7.84 -5.79 0.62
C GLU A 174 6.66 -5.20 1.40
N ASN A 175 5.43 -5.40 0.91
CA ASN A 175 4.25 -4.72 1.43
C ASN A 175 3.24 -5.66 2.11
N GLU A 176 3.46 -6.97 2.06
CA GLU A 176 2.51 -8.00 2.51
C GLU A 176 1.14 -7.87 1.83
N VAL A 177 1.13 -7.37 0.59
CA VAL A 177 -0.06 -7.24 -0.26
C VAL A 177 0.03 -8.27 -1.38
N ILE A 178 -0.88 -9.23 -1.40
CA ILE A 178 -1.00 -10.24 -2.44
C ILE A 178 -2.04 -9.75 -3.45
N ILE A 179 -1.65 -9.63 -4.71
CA ILE A 179 -2.61 -9.47 -5.82
C ILE A 179 -2.94 -10.88 -6.32
N GLU A 180 -4.22 -11.18 -6.53
CA GLU A 180 -4.66 -12.52 -6.95
C GLU A 180 -4.77 -12.57 -8.48
N GLU A 181 -3.89 -13.30 -9.15
CA GLU A 181 -3.78 -13.30 -10.62
C GLU A 181 -5.10 -13.69 -11.30
N GLU A 182 -5.76 -14.71 -10.77
CA GLU A 182 -6.99 -15.29 -11.30
C GLU A 182 -8.17 -14.32 -11.28
N SER A 183 -8.07 -13.26 -10.50
CA SER A 183 -9.11 -12.22 -10.36
C SER A 183 -8.90 -11.04 -11.30
N ILE A 184 -7.76 -10.97 -12.00
CA ILE A 184 -7.42 -9.84 -12.87
C ILE A 184 -8.32 -9.88 -14.10
N ASN A 185 -9.18 -8.88 -14.24
CA ASN A 185 -10.07 -8.69 -15.39
C ASN A 185 -10.12 -7.21 -15.75
N GLY A 186 -10.09 -6.87 -17.04
CA GLY A 186 -10.11 -5.47 -17.46
C GLY A 186 -10.95 -5.17 -18.69
N GLU A 187 -11.42 -3.93 -18.75
CA GLU A 187 -12.15 -3.35 -19.87
C GLU A 187 -11.33 -2.21 -20.47
N LYS A 188 -10.86 -2.42 -21.70
CA LYS A 188 -9.95 -1.48 -22.40
C LYS A 188 -10.69 -0.37 -23.17
N SER A 189 -11.96 -0.59 -23.49
CA SER A 189 -12.76 0.23 -24.40
C SER A 189 -14.20 0.33 -23.94
N GLY A 190 -14.94 1.35 -24.38
CA GLY A 190 -16.36 1.52 -24.01
C GLY A 190 -16.58 2.52 -22.88
N ILE A 191 -15.50 2.92 -22.20
CA ILE A 191 -15.52 3.91 -21.11
C ILE A 191 -15.12 5.27 -21.67
N TYR A 192 -16.03 6.23 -21.59
CA TYR A 192 -15.82 7.61 -22.07
C TYR A 192 -16.42 8.60 -21.06
N ASN A 193 -15.78 9.75 -20.92
CA ASN A 193 -16.35 10.90 -20.23
C ASN A 193 -16.37 12.12 -21.18
N PHE A 194 -17.51 12.81 -21.24
CA PHE A 194 -17.74 13.97 -22.10
C PHE A 194 -18.08 15.25 -21.31
N ASP A 195 -18.07 15.19 -19.98
CA ASP A 195 -18.61 16.24 -19.09
C ASP A 195 -17.70 17.47 -19.04
N PHE A 196 -16.44 17.34 -19.44
CA PHE A 196 -15.39 18.35 -19.25
C PHE A 196 -14.98 19.08 -20.54
N GLY A 197 -15.85 19.09 -21.55
CA GLY A 197 -15.65 19.83 -22.80
C GLY A 197 -14.64 19.21 -23.77
N GLU A 198 -14.07 18.06 -23.42
CA GLU A 198 -13.18 17.24 -24.25
C GLU A 198 -13.52 15.75 -24.05
N VAL A 199 -13.22 14.91 -25.04
CA VAL A 199 -13.45 13.46 -24.93
C VAL A 199 -12.32 12.84 -24.12
N LEU A 200 -12.65 12.25 -22.97
CA LEU A 200 -11.72 11.47 -22.17
C LEU A 200 -11.99 9.99 -22.36
N TYR A 201 -10.95 9.24 -22.72
CA TYR A 201 -11.00 7.80 -22.91
C TYR A 201 -10.61 7.11 -21.60
N GLY A 202 -11.49 6.26 -21.10
CA GLY A 202 -11.29 5.47 -19.89
C GLY A 202 -10.96 4.01 -20.20
N ALA A 203 -10.27 3.37 -19.27
CA ALA A 203 -10.12 1.92 -19.18
C ALA A 203 -9.98 1.52 -17.71
N MET A 204 -10.31 0.28 -17.39
CA MET A 204 -10.36 -0.18 -16.00
C MET A 204 -9.86 -1.63 -15.88
N ILE A 205 -9.11 -1.93 -14.83
CA ILE A 205 -8.71 -3.30 -14.47
C ILE A 205 -9.12 -3.56 -13.02
N HIS A 206 -9.95 -4.58 -12.81
CA HIS A 206 -10.33 -5.10 -11.50
C HIS A 206 -9.45 -6.25 -11.08
N PHE A 207 -9.21 -6.37 -9.77
CA PHE A 207 -8.51 -7.50 -9.16
C PHE A 207 -8.78 -7.56 -7.66
N SER A 208 -8.71 -8.76 -7.10
CA SER A 208 -8.69 -8.99 -5.67
C SER A 208 -7.29 -8.74 -5.10
N THR A 209 -7.25 -8.24 -3.86
CA THR A 209 -6.04 -8.28 -3.05
C THR A 209 -6.30 -8.93 -1.70
N ALA A 210 -5.31 -9.66 -1.20
CA ALA A 210 -5.26 -10.19 0.14
C ALA A 210 -4.11 -9.53 0.93
N TYR A 211 -4.36 -9.16 2.17
CA TYR A 211 -3.37 -8.46 2.99
C TYR A 211 -3.56 -8.74 4.48
N THR A 212 -2.48 -8.58 5.24
CA THR A 212 -2.50 -8.85 6.68
C THR A 212 -2.76 -7.57 7.47
N VAL A 213 -3.75 -7.63 8.36
CA VAL A 213 -3.99 -6.61 9.38
C VAL A 213 -3.52 -7.14 10.73
N GLY A 214 -2.75 -6.33 11.46
CA GLY A 214 -2.21 -6.67 12.77
C GLY A 214 -2.58 -5.65 13.83
N TYR A 215 -2.86 -6.13 15.03
CA TYR A 215 -3.03 -5.31 16.22
C TYR A 215 -2.10 -5.87 17.30
N TYR A 216 -1.17 -5.05 17.78
CA TYR A 216 -0.15 -5.50 18.73
C TYR A 216 -0.06 -4.55 19.92
N GLU A 217 -0.08 -5.11 21.11
CA GLU A 217 0.27 -4.41 22.34
C GLU A 217 1.77 -4.53 22.56
N VAL A 218 2.45 -3.39 22.65
CA VAL A 218 3.87 -3.37 23.01
C VAL A 218 3.99 -3.68 24.49
N LYS A 219 4.72 -4.74 24.80
CA LYS A 219 4.99 -5.18 26.17
C LYS A 219 6.37 -4.71 26.59
N ASP A 220 6.46 -4.18 27.79
CA ASP A 220 7.74 -3.83 28.39
C ASP A 220 8.40 -5.11 28.94
N TYR A 221 9.29 -5.71 28.16
CA TYR A 221 10.14 -6.79 28.66
C TYR A 221 11.59 -6.33 28.61
N THR A 222 12.19 -6.18 29.78
CA THR A 222 13.64 -6.23 29.94
C THR A 222 14.06 -7.68 29.72
N ILE A 223 14.85 -7.98 28.69
CA ILE A 223 15.73 -9.15 28.82
C ILE A 223 16.77 -8.75 29.86
N VAL A 224 16.56 -9.19 31.09
CA VAL A 224 17.64 -9.28 32.06
C VAL A 224 18.57 -10.36 31.52
N GLY A 225 19.70 -9.95 30.94
CA GLY A 225 20.78 -10.87 30.66
C GLY A 225 21.28 -11.47 31.97
N ALA A 226 20.92 -12.73 32.22
CA ALA A 226 21.74 -13.79 32.84
C ALA A 226 20.81 -14.90 33.33
N ILE A 227 20.48 -15.85 32.46
CA ILE A 227 20.42 -17.24 32.91
C ILE A 227 21.69 -17.88 32.36
N THR A 228 22.75 -17.79 33.16
CA THR A 228 23.81 -18.79 33.16
C THR A 228 23.09 -20.10 33.47
N VAL A 229 22.97 -21.00 32.49
CA VAL A 229 22.61 -22.38 32.82
C VAL A 229 23.82 -22.92 33.56
N GLU A 230 23.69 -23.10 34.88
CA GLU A 230 24.68 -23.78 35.70
C GLU A 230 24.97 -25.14 35.07
N ALA A 231 26.25 -25.41 34.81
CA ALA A 231 26.71 -26.76 34.53
C ALA A 231 26.41 -27.62 35.76
N HIS A 232 25.32 -28.39 35.73
CA HIS A 232 25.15 -29.52 36.62
C HIS A 232 26.14 -30.61 36.19
N GLY A 233 27.31 -30.58 36.81
CA GLY A 233 28.07 -31.80 37.03
C GLY A 233 27.20 -32.75 37.85
N MET A 234 26.82 -33.87 37.26
CA MET A 234 26.52 -35.06 38.05
C MET A 234 27.58 -36.12 37.75
N VAL A 235 28.31 -36.36 38.83
CA VAL A 235 29.23 -37.43 39.14
C VAL A 235 28.66 -38.78 38.65
N GLY A 236 29.47 -39.52 37.91
CA GLY A 236 29.30 -40.96 37.76
C GLY A 236 30.01 -41.66 38.90
N GLU A 237 29.22 -42.26 39.80
CA GLU A 237 29.47 -43.57 40.43
C GLU A 237 28.44 -44.47 39.71
N ASP A 238 28.79 -45.54 39.00
CA ASP A 238 29.58 -46.72 39.39
C ASP A 238 30.65 -47.15 38.37
#